data_AF-A0A8T3Q5C1-F1
#
_entry.id   AF-A0A8T3Q5C1-F1
#
_cell.length_a   1.000
_cell.length_b   1.000
_cell.length_c   1.000
_cell.angle_alpha   90.00
_cell.angle_beta   90.00
_cell.angle_gamma   90.00
#
_symmetry.space_group_name_H-M   'P 1'
#
loop_
_entity.id
_entity.type
_entity.pdbx_description
1 polymer ?
#
loop_
_entity_poly.entity_id
_entity_poly.type
_entity_poly.pdbx_seq_one_letter_code
_entity_poly.pdbx_strand_id
1 'polypeptide(L)'
;MRIHDFLHPWLEGVTRVVESHAGSLNLTPYFQLPEGIAHERRTPGESPSDAAGTGEGVLWIGVLGPDAPRHGPEVDARALVRQLEPGGRCAILFGYPAATLPLHVLLEEMAPVGAQLLQVSSLEHQYLHGAAMIVRTANELAVPRDPFGEPIGPDGGSGQAAAMMLRLANEYVLLDFVARSLRSRLFRLGGGLTRGPVEEPDRRHGDG
;
A
#
# COMPACT_ATOMS: atom_id res chain seq x y z
N MET A 1 -7.72 -7.25 4.58
CA MET A 1 -8.15 -6.75 3.25
C MET A 1 -7.54 -7.64 2.18
N ARG A 2 -8.29 -8.00 1.14
CA ARG A 2 -7.74 -8.78 0.00
C ARG A 2 -7.08 -7.85 -1.01
N ILE A 3 -6.25 -8.39 -1.90
CA ILE A 3 -5.52 -7.57 -2.89
C ILE A 3 -6.49 -6.88 -3.86
N HIS A 4 -7.50 -7.57 -4.39
CA HIS A 4 -8.50 -6.93 -5.26
C HIS A 4 -9.27 -5.81 -4.56
N ASP A 5 -9.65 -5.97 -3.29
CA ASP A 5 -10.33 -4.91 -2.50
C ASP A 5 -9.45 -3.65 -2.39
N PHE A 6 -8.14 -3.86 -2.25
CA PHE A 6 -7.17 -2.76 -2.19
C PHE A 6 -7.03 -2.05 -3.53
N LEU A 7 -7.01 -2.80 -4.65
CA LEU A 7 -6.79 -2.24 -5.99
C LEU A 7 -8.05 -1.57 -6.56
N HIS A 8 -9.24 -2.10 -6.25
CA HIS A 8 -10.50 -1.71 -6.90
C HIS A 8 -10.77 -0.19 -6.96
N PRO A 9 -10.57 0.59 -5.87
CA PRO A 9 -10.77 2.04 -5.90
C PRO A 9 -9.86 2.80 -6.89
N TRP A 10 -8.78 2.16 -7.34
CA TRP A 10 -7.73 2.77 -8.15
C TRP A 10 -7.75 2.32 -9.62
N LEU A 11 -8.75 1.51 -10.00
CA LEU A 11 -8.89 0.99 -11.37
C LEU A 11 -9.68 1.93 -12.30
N GLU A 12 -10.27 3.01 -11.79
CA GLU A 12 -10.97 3.98 -12.63
C GLU A 12 -10.00 4.62 -13.64
N GLY A 13 -10.33 4.52 -14.94
CA GLY A 13 -9.48 4.99 -16.04
C GLY A 13 -8.27 4.10 -16.34
N VAL A 14 -8.07 3.00 -15.61
CA VAL A 14 -7.00 2.02 -15.88
C VAL A 14 -7.46 1.06 -16.97
N THR A 15 -6.64 0.92 -18.01
CA THR A 15 -6.85 -0.07 -19.09
C THR A 15 -5.89 -1.24 -18.97
N ARG A 16 -4.80 -1.09 -18.19
CA ARG A 16 -3.75 -2.08 -18.05
C ARG A 16 -3.19 -2.13 -16.64
N VAL A 17 -3.02 -3.34 -16.12
CA VAL A 17 -2.30 -3.63 -14.88
C VAL A 17 -1.02 -4.38 -15.23
N VAL A 18 0.13 -3.85 -14.80
CA VAL A 18 1.45 -4.44 -15.07
C VAL A 18 2.10 -4.88 -13.77
N GLU A 19 2.24 -6.19 -13.58
CA GLU A 19 3.02 -6.80 -12.50
C GLU A 19 4.51 -6.79 -12.88
N SER A 20 5.36 -6.15 -12.07
CA SER A 20 6.80 -6.05 -12.30
C SER A 20 7.59 -6.36 -11.03
N HIS A 21 7.96 -7.63 -10.87
CA HIS A 21 8.92 -8.09 -9.87
C HIS A 21 9.64 -9.36 -10.34
N ALA A 22 10.92 -9.50 -9.99
CA ALA A 22 11.70 -10.70 -10.35
C ALA A 22 11.43 -11.90 -9.43
N GLY A 23 10.66 -11.72 -8.37
CA GLY A 23 10.34 -12.77 -7.39
C GLY A 23 9.39 -13.86 -7.89
N SER A 24 9.37 -14.99 -7.19
CA SER A 24 8.59 -16.18 -7.55
C SER A 24 7.08 -16.10 -7.25
N LEU A 25 6.57 -15.02 -6.66
CA LEU A 25 5.13 -14.88 -6.39
C LEU A 25 4.32 -14.91 -7.69
N ASN A 26 3.14 -15.52 -7.62
CA ASN A 26 2.14 -15.47 -8.68
C ASN A 26 0.94 -14.68 -8.17
N LEU A 27 0.85 -13.40 -8.55
CA LEU A 27 -0.17 -12.48 -8.01
C LEU A 27 -1.44 -12.44 -8.85
N THR A 28 -1.37 -12.89 -10.11
CA THR A 28 -2.49 -12.89 -11.07
C THR A 28 -3.82 -13.41 -10.51
N PRO A 29 -3.87 -14.52 -9.74
CA PRO A 29 -5.13 -15.03 -9.19
C PRO A 29 -5.81 -14.10 -8.18
N TYR A 30 -5.08 -13.13 -7.61
CA TYR A 30 -5.54 -12.29 -6.52
C TYR A 30 -6.05 -10.92 -6.97
N PHE A 31 -5.83 -10.54 -8.23
CA PHE A 31 -6.22 -9.21 -8.74
C PHE A 31 -7.70 -9.08 -9.09
N GLN A 32 -8.36 -10.15 -9.55
CA GLN A 32 -9.78 -10.16 -9.93
C GLN A 32 -10.19 -8.92 -10.75
N LEU A 33 -9.45 -8.66 -11.83
CA LEU A 33 -9.62 -7.43 -12.60
C LEU A 33 -10.99 -7.39 -13.31
N PRO A 34 -11.64 -6.21 -13.38
CA PRO A 34 -12.80 -5.98 -14.22
C PRO A 34 -12.56 -6.34 -15.69
N GLU A 35 -13.64 -6.65 -16.40
CA GLU A 35 -13.60 -6.85 -17.84
C GLU A 35 -13.05 -5.60 -18.56
N GLY A 36 -12.21 -5.81 -19.58
CA GLY A 36 -11.58 -4.73 -20.33
C GLY A 36 -10.25 -4.22 -19.78
N ILE A 37 -9.84 -4.65 -18.58
CA ILE A 37 -8.50 -4.34 -18.04
C ILE A 37 -7.55 -5.49 -18.39
N ALA A 38 -6.53 -5.19 -19.18
CA ALA A 38 -5.48 -6.15 -19.51
C ALA A 38 -4.52 -6.35 -18.34
N HIS A 39 -4.10 -7.60 -18.10
CA HIS A 39 -3.05 -7.93 -17.15
C HIS A 39 -1.80 -8.40 -17.88
N GLU A 40 -0.66 -7.86 -17.49
CA GLU A 40 0.64 -8.24 -18.03
C GLU A 40 1.64 -8.43 -16.88
N ARG A 41 2.51 -9.43 -17.01
CA ARG A 41 3.66 -9.60 -16.12
C ARG A 41 4.93 -9.30 -16.91
N ARG A 42 5.79 -8.46 -16.36
CA ARG A 42 7.06 -8.05 -16.96
C ARG A 42 8.25 -8.32 -16.04
N THR A 43 9.40 -8.53 -16.66
CA THR A 43 10.66 -8.55 -15.91
C THR A 43 11.04 -7.11 -15.55
N PRO A 44 11.47 -6.84 -14.31
CA PRO A 44 11.98 -5.53 -13.95
C PRO A 44 13.09 -5.06 -14.89
N GLY A 45 13.02 -3.82 -15.34
CA GLY A 45 13.98 -3.23 -16.28
C GLY A 45 13.70 -3.50 -17.76
N GLU A 46 12.72 -4.35 -18.11
CA GLU A 46 12.22 -4.41 -19.48
C GLU A 46 11.52 -3.08 -19.81
N SER A 47 12.03 -2.39 -20.82
CA SER A 47 11.34 -1.21 -21.36
C SER A 47 9.99 -1.64 -21.93
N PRO A 48 8.95 -0.80 -21.79
CA PRO A 48 7.67 -1.09 -22.41
C PRO A 48 7.82 -1.37 -23.90
N SER A 49 7.38 -2.55 -24.36
CA SER A 49 7.34 -2.90 -25.79
C SER A 49 6.39 -1.99 -26.58
N ASP A 50 5.45 -1.38 -25.85
CA ASP A 50 4.43 -0.49 -26.35
C ASP A 50 4.73 0.93 -25.83
N ALA A 51 4.26 1.96 -26.54
CA ALA A 51 4.32 3.37 -26.10
C ALA A 51 3.60 3.66 -24.76
N ALA A 52 3.06 2.64 -24.09
CA ALA A 52 2.49 2.73 -22.76
C ALA A 52 3.63 2.76 -21.72
N GLY A 53 4.10 3.98 -21.43
CA GLY A 53 5.02 4.25 -20.32
C GLY A 53 4.40 3.94 -18.95
N THR A 54 4.95 4.54 -17.91
CA THR A 54 4.47 4.44 -16.52
C THR A 54 3.44 5.51 -16.17
N GLY A 55 2.83 6.12 -17.19
CA GLY A 55 1.90 7.23 -17.08
C GLY A 55 0.44 6.82 -16.96
N GLU A 56 -0.43 7.68 -17.49
CA GLU A 56 -1.88 7.56 -17.38
C GLU A 56 -2.42 6.24 -17.98
N GLY A 57 -3.47 5.70 -17.36
CA GLY A 57 -4.15 4.50 -17.83
C GLY A 57 -3.45 3.17 -17.52
N VAL A 58 -2.27 3.20 -16.88
CA VAL A 58 -1.52 2.02 -16.44
C VAL A 58 -1.35 2.02 -14.93
N LEU A 59 -1.70 0.90 -14.30
CA LEU A 59 -1.40 0.64 -12.88
C LEU A 59 -0.27 -0.38 -12.78
N TRP A 60 0.86 0.04 -12.23
CA TRP A 60 1.99 -0.86 -11.99
C TRP A 60 1.91 -1.52 -10.62
N ILE A 61 2.36 -2.76 -10.51
CA ILE A 61 2.39 -3.51 -9.25
C ILE A 61 3.82 -4.02 -9.03
N GLY A 62 4.44 -3.56 -7.95
CA GLY A 62 5.74 -4.03 -7.48
C GLY A 62 5.61 -4.78 -6.15
N VAL A 63 6.66 -5.50 -5.78
CA VAL A 63 6.74 -6.22 -4.50
C VAL A 63 8.00 -5.81 -3.77
N LEU A 64 7.87 -5.52 -2.48
CA LEU A 64 8.99 -5.21 -1.58
C LEU A 64 8.94 -6.11 -0.35
N GLY A 65 9.92 -6.99 -0.20
CA GLY A 65 9.94 -7.94 0.91
C GLY A 65 11.33 -8.45 1.25
N PRO A 66 11.53 -9.03 2.45
CA PRO A 66 12.84 -9.46 2.93
C PRO A 66 13.36 -10.75 2.27
N ASP A 67 12.47 -11.58 1.71
CA ASP A 67 12.80 -12.81 0.97
C ASP A 67 12.95 -12.51 -0.53
N ALA A 68 14.18 -12.22 -0.98
CA ALA A 68 14.45 -11.82 -2.38
C ALA A 68 14.08 -12.88 -3.43
N PRO A 69 14.33 -14.19 -3.24
CA PRO A 69 13.82 -15.22 -4.15
C PRO A 69 12.29 -15.16 -4.37
N ARG A 70 11.54 -14.79 -3.33
CA ARG A 70 10.08 -14.69 -3.39
C ARG A 70 9.58 -13.35 -3.89
N HIS A 71 10.15 -12.25 -3.39
CA HIS A 71 9.66 -10.89 -3.59
C HIS A 71 10.36 -10.15 -4.73
N GLY A 72 11.51 -10.65 -5.17
CA GLY A 72 12.45 -9.90 -6.00
C GLY A 72 13.39 -9.04 -5.16
N PRO A 73 14.47 -8.52 -5.75
CA PRO A 73 15.35 -7.58 -5.10
C PRO A 73 14.66 -6.23 -4.85
N GLU A 74 15.00 -5.59 -3.75
CA GLU A 74 14.45 -4.27 -3.35
C GLU A 74 14.59 -3.20 -4.43
N VAL A 75 15.67 -3.24 -5.22
CA VAL A 75 15.94 -2.28 -6.29
C VAL A 75 14.82 -2.22 -7.33
N ASP A 76 14.09 -3.31 -7.55
CA ASP A 76 13.00 -3.36 -8.54
C ASP A 76 11.83 -2.49 -8.10
N ALA A 77 11.41 -2.59 -6.83
CA ALA A 77 10.33 -1.78 -6.28
C ALA A 77 10.71 -0.29 -6.25
N ARG A 78 11.97 0.03 -5.95
CA ARG A 78 12.50 1.40 -5.97
C ARG A 78 12.54 1.97 -7.39
N ALA A 79 13.03 1.19 -8.34
CA ALA A 79 13.08 1.57 -9.75
C ALA A 79 11.67 1.87 -10.28
N LEU A 80 10.68 1.06 -9.90
CA LEU A 80 9.30 1.29 -10.31
C LEU A 80 8.77 2.65 -9.86
N VAL A 81 9.02 3.04 -8.61
CA VAL A 81 8.60 4.36 -8.09
C VAL A 81 9.34 5.49 -8.82
N ARG A 82 10.65 5.37 -9.03
CA ARG A 82 11.46 6.36 -9.76
C ARG A 82 11.01 6.59 -11.19
N GLN A 83 10.45 5.56 -11.82
CA GLN A 83 10.07 5.61 -13.21
C GLN A 83 8.67 6.16 -13.43
N LEU A 84 7.86 6.38 -12.38
CA LEU A 84 6.50 6.89 -12.52
C LEU A 84 6.46 8.20 -13.33
N GLU A 85 5.66 8.19 -14.39
CA GLU A 85 5.35 9.38 -15.19
C GLU A 85 4.16 10.16 -14.59
N PRO A 86 3.97 11.43 -14.97
CA PRO A 86 2.81 12.20 -14.52
C PRO A 86 1.50 11.48 -14.89
N GLY A 87 0.56 11.41 -13.95
CA GLY A 87 -0.68 10.62 -14.07
C GLY A 87 -0.52 9.13 -13.73
N GLY A 88 0.73 8.67 -13.54
CA GLY A 88 1.06 7.29 -13.24
C GLY A 88 0.65 6.84 -11.85
N ARG A 89 0.31 5.55 -11.73
CA ARG A 89 -0.07 4.90 -10.49
C ARG A 89 0.75 3.64 -10.29
N CYS A 90 1.23 3.40 -9.07
CA CYS A 90 1.78 2.10 -8.70
C CYS A 90 1.33 1.64 -7.31
N ALA A 91 1.10 0.34 -7.20
CA ALA A 91 0.92 -0.35 -5.95
C ALA A 91 2.22 -1.07 -5.56
N ILE A 92 2.70 -0.88 -4.33
CA ILE A 92 3.78 -1.70 -3.77
C ILE A 92 3.18 -2.65 -2.73
N LEU A 93 3.30 -3.95 -2.98
CA LEU A 93 2.88 -4.99 -2.06
C LEU A 93 4.04 -5.39 -1.15
N PHE A 94 3.81 -5.43 0.15
CA PHE A 94 4.87 -5.65 1.12
C PHE A 94 4.89 -7.07 1.67
N GLY A 95 6.03 -7.75 1.51
CA GLY A 95 6.35 -8.98 2.23
C GLY A 95 6.84 -8.75 3.66
N TYR A 96 7.05 -7.49 4.07
CA TYR A 96 7.41 -7.14 5.44
C TYR A 96 6.17 -7.08 6.35
N PRO A 97 6.22 -7.62 7.57
CA PRO A 97 5.20 -7.37 8.58
C PRO A 97 4.98 -5.88 8.81
N ALA A 98 3.75 -5.48 9.13
CA ALA A 98 3.38 -4.07 9.32
C ALA A 98 4.28 -3.29 10.32
N ALA A 99 4.87 -3.97 11.31
CA ALA A 99 5.74 -3.34 12.31
C ALA A 99 7.16 -3.07 11.83
N THR A 100 7.56 -3.65 10.70
CA THR A 100 8.92 -3.58 10.15
C THR A 100 8.90 -3.17 8.68
N LEU A 101 7.83 -2.49 8.24
CA LEU A 101 7.73 -2.04 6.85
C LEU A 101 8.82 -0.99 6.57
N PRO A 102 9.69 -1.21 5.57
CA PRO A 102 10.77 -0.29 5.24
C PRO A 102 10.25 0.87 4.37
N LEU A 103 9.23 1.59 4.84
CA LEU A 103 8.54 2.61 4.04
C LEU A 103 9.43 3.81 3.72
N HIS A 104 10.43 4.09 4.57
CA HIS A 104 11.44 5.11 4.31
C HIS A 104 12.16 4.89 2.97
N VAL A 105 12.40 3.63 2.59
CA VAL A 105 13.00 3.26 1.30
C VAL A 105 12.16 3.76 0.12
N LEU A 106 10.83 3.66 0.22
CA LEU A 106 9.95 4.16 -0.84
C LEU A 106 9.82 5.69 -0.80
N LEU A 107 9.73 6.29 0.40
CA LEU A 107 9.62 7.74 0.57
C LEU A 107 10.79 8.49 -0.08
N GLU A 108 12.00 7.95 0.04
CA GLU A 108 13.21 8.51 -0.59
C GLU A 108 13.09 8.55 -2.12
N GLU A 109 12.38 7.61 -2.73
CA GLU A 109 12.17 7.56 -4.18
C GLU A 109 11.02 8.42 -4.68
N MET A 110 10.06 8.71 -3.81
CA MET A 110 8.85 9.44 -4.16
C MET A 110 9.10 10.95 -4.30
N ALA A 111 9.91 11.52 -3.40
CA ALA A 111 10.14 12.97 -3.37
C ALA A 111 10.78 13.52 -4.66
N PRO A 112 11.81 12.89 -5.26
CA PRO A 112 12.42 13.38 -6.51
C PRO A 112 11.46 13.40 -7.71
N VAL A 113 10.49 12.49 -7.74
CA VAL A 113 9.51 12.38 -8.83
C VAL A 113 8.19 13.09 -8.54
N GLY A 114 8.03 13.68 -7.35
CA GLY A 114 6.77 14.32 -6.97
C GLY A 114 5.63 13.32 -6.78
N ALA A 115 5.93 12.08 -6.40
CA ALA A 115 4.91 11.06 -6.16
C ALA A 115 4.38 11.13 -4.72
N GLN A 116 3.11 10.80 -4.58
CA GLN A 116 2.36 10.84 -3.33
C GLN A 116 1.83 9.47 -2.94
N LEU A 117 1.89 9.18 -1.65
CA LEU A 117 1.32 7.99 -1.06
C LEU A 117 -0.12 8.31 -0.63
N LEU A 118 -1.09 7.64 -1.24
CA LEU A 118 -2.50 7.92 -1.00
C LEU A 118 -3.14 6.95 -0.01
N GLN A 119 -2.65 5.71 0.04
CA GLN A 119 -3.21 4.69 0.91
C GLN A 119 -2.14 3.68 1.32
N VAL A 120 -2.17 3.26 2.58
CA VAL A 120 -1.50 2.04 3.05
C VAL A 120 -2.51 1.17 3.78
N SER A 121 -2.50 -0.13 3.52
CA SER A 121 -3.47 -1.08 4.10
C SER A 121 -2.83 -2.43 4.38
N SER A 122 -3.32 -3.12 5.40
CA SER A 122 -2.86 -4.47 5.75
C SER A 122 -3.53 -5.50 4.84
N LEU A 123 -2.75 -6.44 4.34
CA LEU A 123 -3.24 -7.51 3.48
C LEU A 123 -3.48 -8.82 4.24
N GLU A 124 -4.50 -9.55 3.81
CA GLU A 124 -4.77 -10.93 4.19
C GLU A 124 -4.22 -11.86 3.11
N HIS A 125 -2.90 -12.02 3.10
CA HIS A 125 -2.20 -12.89 2.17
C HIS A 125 -1.08 -13.63 2.90
N GLN A 126 -0.74 -14.85 2.46
CA GLN A 126 0.21 -15.70 3.17
C GLN A 126 1.62 -15.10 3.21
N TYR A 127 2.02 -14.44 2.13
CA TYR A 127 3.37 -13.90 1.94
C TYR A 127 3.41 -12.38 1.81
N LEU A 128 2.26 -11.72 1.89
CA LEU A 128 2.15 -10.27 1.76
C LEU A 128 1.31 -9.75 2.92
N HIS A 129 1.80 -8.72 3.59
CA HIS A 129 1.23 -8.22 4.84
C HIS A 129 0.70 -6.80 4.71
N GLY A 130 1.05 -6.07 3.65
CA GLY A 130 0.51 -4.75 3.39
C GLY A 130 0.58 -4.35 1.91
N ALA A 131 -0.05 -3.25 1.58
CA ALA A 131 0.03 -2.61 0.28
C ALA A 131 0.04 -1.09 0.42
N ALA A 132 0.77 -0.42 -0.45
CA ALA A 132 0.84 1.04 -0.57
C ALA A 132 0.40 1.45 -1.98
N MET A 133 -0.45 2.47 -2.10
CA MET A 133 -0.83 3.06 -3.37
C MET A 133 -0.12 4.40 -3.52
N ILE A 134 0.67 4.51 -4.58
CA ILE A 134 1.50 5.66 -4.90
C ILE A 134 1.02 6.22 -6.24
N VAL A 135 0.84 7.53 -6.31
CA VAL A 135 0.40 8.24 -7.52
C VAL A 135 1.31 9.42 -7.76
N ARG A 136 1.70 9.64 -9.02
CA ARG A 136 2.34 10.89 -9.44
C ARG A 136 1.30 11.77 -10.10
N THR A 137 0.83 12.80 -9.39
CA THR A 137 -0.20 13.71 -9.91
C THR A 137 0.35 14.60 -11.03
N ALA A 138 -0.41 14.80 -12.11
CA ALA A 138 0.03 15.62 -13.24
C ALA A 138 0.00 17.14 -12.96
N ASN A 139 -0.95 17.61 -12.14
CA ASN A 139 -1.21 19.06 -11.96
C ASN A 139 -1.14 19.54 -10.51
N GLU A 140 -1.68 18.81 -9.53
CA GLU A 140 -1.74 19.28 -8.13
C GLU A 140 -1.52 18.12 -7.14
N LEU A 141 -0.64 18.36 -6.15
CA LEU A 141 -0.45 17.45 -5.02
C LEU A 141 -1.74 17.42 -4.18
N ALA A 142 -2.21 16.24 -3.79
CA ALA A 142 -3.33 16.17 -2.87
C ALA A 142 -2.87 16.68 -1.49
N VAL A 143 -3.47 17.76 -0.99
CA VAL A 143 -3.10 18.27 0.33
C VAL A 143 -3.60 17.28 1.39
N PRO A 144 -2.71 16.74 2.25
CA PRO A 144 -3.13 15.86 3.33
C PRO A 144 -4.14 16.59 4.23
N ARG A 145 -5.16 15.87 4.68
CA ARG A 145 -6.19 16.42 5.56
C ARG A 145 -6.02 15.85 6.96
N ASP A 146 -6.29 16.68 7.96
CA ASP A 146 -6.34 16.26 9.35
C ASP A 146 -7.58 15.37 9.61
N PRO A 147 -7.72 14.77 10.80
CA PRO A 147 -8.88 13.93 11.12
C PRO A 147 -10.23 14.64 11.09
N PHE A 148 -10.25 15.99 11.04
CA PHE A 148 -11.44 16.82 10.93
C PHE A 148 -11.72 17.25 9.47
N GLY A 149 -10.84 16.88 8.54
CA GLY A 149 -10.96 17.18 7.12
C GLY A 149 -10.27 18.48 6.70
N GLU A 150 -9.55 19.17 7.58
CA GLU A 150 -8.86 20.42 7.27
C GLU A 150 -7.52 20.17 6.56
N PRO A 151 -7.16 20.96 5.54
CA PRO A 151 -5.90 20.80 4.84
C PRO A 151 -4.72 21.10 5.77
N ILE A 152 -3.76 20.19 5.84
CA ILE A 152 -2.49 20.36 6.52
C ILE A 152 -1.50 20.91 5.48
N GLY A 153 -1.16 22.20 5.55
CA GLY A 153 -0.12 22.81 4.72
C GLY A 153 -0.04 24.34 4.84
N PRO A 154 1.10 24.96 4.52
CA PRO A 154 1.23 26.41 4.51
C PRO A 154 0.46 27.01 3.32
N ASP A 155 -0.18 28.16 3.56
CA ASP A 155 -0.78 28.99 2.52
C ASP A 155 0.30 29.50 1.56
N GLY A 156 0.43 28.87 0.40
CA GLY A 156 1.29 29.32 -0.70
C GLY A 156 2.79 29.18 -0.42
N GLY A 157 3.44 28.23 -1.10
CA GLY A 157 4.87 27.99 -0.93
C GLY A 157 5.57 27.62 -2.24
N SER A 158 6.77 28.17 -2.42
CA SER A 158 7.73 27.87 -3.49
C SER A 158 8.08 26.37 -3.57
N GLY A 159 8.79 25.94 -4.63
CA GLY A 159 9.08 24.52 -4.90
C GLY A 159 9.73 23.72 -3.76
N GLN A 160 10.47 24.36 -2.84
CA GLN A 160 10.99 23.69 -1.64
C GLN A 160 9.90 23.42 -0.59
N ALA A 161 8.94 24.33 -0.42
CA ALA A 161 7.79 24.11 0.44
C ALA A 161 6.90 22.98 -0.11
N ALA A 162 6.71 22.90 -1.44
CA ALA A 162 5.97 21.82 -2.06
C ALA A 162 6.61 20.43 -1.84
N ALA A 163 7.94 20.33 -1.97
CA ALA A 163 8.67 19.08 -1.69
C ALA A 163 8.58 18.66 -0.22
N MET A 164 8.69 19.62 0.71
CA MET A 164 8.49 19.36 2.14
C MET A 164 7.05 18.91 2.45
N MET A 165 6.06 19.56 1.83
CA MET A 165 4.65 19.22 1.99
C MET A 165 4.33 17.82 1.48
N LEU A 166 4.89 17.42 0.35
CA LEU A 166 4.75 16.08 -0.17
C LEU A 166 5.32 15.04 0.80
N ARG A 167 6.50 15.32 1.37
CA ARG A 167 7.11 14.45 2.37
C ARG A 167 6.23 14.31 3.61
N LEU A 168 5.74 15.42 4.17
CA LEU A 168 4.86 15.43 5.33
C LEU A 168 3.53 14.70 5.03
N ALA A 169 2.97 14.88 3.84
CA ALA A 169 1.76 14.19 3.41
C ALA A 169 1.95 12.67 3.39
N ASN A 170 3.06 12.22 2.81
CA ASN A 170 3.38 10.80 2.76
C ASN A 170 3.63 10.24 4.16
N GLU A 171 4.40 10.94 5.00
CA GLU A 171 4.66 10.54 6.39
C GLU A 171 3.37 10.46 7.22
N TYR A 172 2.42 11.37 7.02
CA TYR A 172 1.13 11.36 7.72
C TYR A 172 0.32 10.08 7.44
N VAL A 173 0.21 9.68 6.17
CA VAL A 173 -0.49 8.43 5.78
C VAL A 173 0.17 7.21 6.43
N LEU A 174 1.50 7.22 6.56
CA LEU A 174 2.23 6.13 7.23
C LEU A 174 1.98 6.08 8.73
N LEU A 175 2.00 7.23 9.39
CA LEU A 175 1.77 7.31 10.83
C LEU A 175 0.37 6.82 11.19
N ASP A 176 -0.66 7.18 10.41
CA ASP A 176 -2.01 6.64 10.61
C ASP A 176 -2.03 5.11 10.47
N PHE A 177 -1.39 4.57 9.43
CA PHE A 177 -1.32 3.13 9.21
C PHE A 177 -0.63 2.39 10.37
N VAL A 178 0.54 2.86 10.81
CA VAL A 178 1.29 2.27 11.93
C VAL A 178 0.46 2.35 13.22
N ALA A 179 -0.14 3.50 13.50
CA ALA A 179 -0.99 3.68 14.68
C ALA A 179 -2.21 2.75 14.67
N ARG A 180 -2.88 2.55 13.53
CA ARG A 180 -4.01 1.62 13.38
C ARG A 180 -3.59 0.17 13.56
N SER A 181 -2.45 -0.22 12.99
CA SER A 181 -1.88 -1.56 13.15
C SER A 181 -1.54 -1.86 14.61
N LEU A 182 -0.90 -0.92 15.31
CA LEU A 182 -0.58 -1.05 16.73
C LEU A 182 -1.84 -1.13 17.60
N ARG A 183 -2.82 -0.25 17.37
CA ARG A 183 -4.12 -0.30 18.07
C ARG A 183 -4.80 -1.65 17.88
N SER A 184 -4.85 -2.17 16.66
CA SER A 184 -5.45 -3.49 16.37
C SER A 184 -4.75 -4.61 17.14
N ARG A 185 -3.41 -4.59 17.23
CA ARG A 185 -2.64 -5.57 18.02
C ARG A 185 -2.94 -5.44 19.51
N LEU A 186 -2.99 -4.22 20.06
CA LEU A 186 -3.33 -3.99 21.46
C LEU A 186 -4.74 -4.50 21.78
N PHE A 187 -5.72 -4.28 20.91
CA PHE A 187 -7.07 -4.83 21.08
C PHE A 187 -7.08 -6.36 21.08
N ARG A 188 -6.30 -7.02 20.19
CA ARG A 188 -6.19 -8.49 20.18
C ARG A 188 -5.55 -9.05 21.45
N LEU A 189 -4.54 -8.35 21.99
CA LEU A 189 -3.87 -8.76 23.23
C LEU A 189 -4.75 -8.50 24.47
N GLY A 190 -5.44 -7.36 24.53
CA GLY A 190 -6.33 -7.00 25.65
C GLY A 190 -7.65 -7.77 25.66
N GLY A 191 -8.17 -8.17 24.50
CA GLY A 191 -9.39 -8.98 24.38
C GLY A 191 -9.23 -10.45 24.81
N GLY A 192 -8.00 -10.91 25.05
CA GLY A 192 -7.71 -12.24 25.60
C GLY A 192 -7.82 -12.33 27.13
N LEU A 193 -7.92 -11.20 27.84
CA LEU A 193 -7.89 -11.16 29.32
C LEU A 193 -9.29 -11.07 29.96
N THR A 194 -10.38 -11.07 29.19
CA THR A 194 -11.77 -10.95 29.69
C THR A 194 -12.59 -12.23 29.56
N ARG A 195 -11.96 -13.41 29.60
CA ARG A 195 -12.64 -14.68 29.93
C ARG A 195 -12.24 -15.10 31.34
N GLY A 196 -12.82 -14.45 32.34
CA GLY A 196 -12.87 -15.00 33.69
C GLY A 196 -13.69 -16.30 33.69
N PRO A 197 -13.42 -17.24 34.60
CA PRO A 197 -14.17 -18.48 34.67
C PRO A 197 -15.63 -18.13 34.99
N VAL A 198 -16.55 -18.59 34.15
CA VAL A 198 -17.97 -18.63 34.49
C VAL A 198 -18.08 -19.73 35.54
N GLU A 199 -18.16 -19.35 36.81
CA GLU A 199 -18.62 -20.26 37.86
C GLU A 199 -20.06 -20.66 37.50
N GLU A 200 -20.23 -21.90 37.03
CA GLU A 200 -21.54 -22.53 36.94
C GLU A 200 -22.13 -22.64 38.34
N PRO A 201 -23.36 -22.15 38.60
CA PRO A 201 -24.04 -22.44 39.84
C PRO A 201 -24.45 -23.92 39.84
N ASP A 202 -23.79 -24.67 40.71
CA ASP A 202 -24.03 -26.08 41.04
C ASP A 202 -25.51 -26.29 41.38
N ARG A 203 -26.27 -26.85 40.44
CA ARG A 203 -27.61 -27.39 40.67
C ARG A 203 -27.48 -28.88 40.99
N ARG A 204 -27.33 -29.20 42.27
CA ARG A 204 -27.65 -30.53 42.83
C ARG A 204 -28.81 -30.39 43.79
N HIS A 205 -29.99 -30.83 43.33
CA HIS A 205 -30.64 -32.08 43.75
C HIS A 205 -31.47 -31.90 45.03
N GLY A 206 -32.74 -31.55 44.82
CA GLY A 206 -33.80 -32.12 45.62
C GLY A 206 -34.18 -33.47 45.01
N ASP A 207 -34.13 -34.51 45.81
CA ASP A 207 -35.03 -35.68 45.78
C ASP A 207 -34.74 -36.53 47.03
N GLY A 208 -35.80 -36.79 47.81
CA GLY A 208 -35.80 -37.74 48.95
C GLY A 208 -36.28 -37.14 50.26
#